data_AF-A0A9C9L0Z1-F1
#
_entry.id   AF-A0A9C9L0Z1-F1
#
_cell.length_a   1.000
_cell.length_b   1.000
_cell.length_c   1.000
_cell.angle_alpha   90.00
_cell.angle_beta   90.00
_cell.angle_gamma   90.00
#
_symmetry.space_group_name_H-M   'P 1'
#
loop_
_entity.id
_entity.type
_entity.pdbx_description
1 polymer ?
#
loop_
_entity_poly.entity_id
_entity_poly.type
_entity_poly.pdbx_seq_one_letter_code
_entity_poly.pdbx_strand_id
1 'polypeptide(L)'
;MKTLAEQVQHNCHLSDAQYAGNYTLCIYLLKMREYYRWEKQLPFSKKLDNSDIGQWLTQREALWDTIEEQPYTDLQIEGQGFNPYESELINARLTQKQLVYSGGYGLYGKPVFFTGELIHTEQLDDYTLYITGRELARDLAAPPGMTQQKTIYIRRESLRRFIWEKFEESGWHKQENPLSRALAYYDFKNQPEDSLEKMTDNEVDTVLQHEIGEIQAGKILGSNWEDMLMSLPHSQAEIMARATRDNIADMLSTLPKLLEKNEKAQIHFYFANISSMRKMIFPSLATAYTRWLDNENPAELKNLISQATDHWVNMAEKMLEFHQQHDNKTQSKIETLINSHYL
;
A
#
# COMPACT_ATOMS: atom_id res chain seq x y z
N MET A 1 14.04 11.24 28.86
CA MET A 1 12.77 11.30 28.11
C MET A 1 12.92 10.47 26.86
N LYS A 2 11.89 9.72 26.46
CA LYS A 2 11.89 9.02 25.17
C LYS A 2 11.94 10.04 24.03
N THR A 3 12.70 9.77 22.98
CA THR A 3 12.67 10.52 21.73
C THR A 3 11.31 10.37 21.05
N LEU A 4 10.98 11.23 20.08
CA LEU A 4 9.75 11.08 19.29
C LEU A 4 9.69 9.71 18.60
N ALA A 5 10.79 9.28 17.97
CA ALA A 5 10.86 7.99 17.29
C ALA A 5 10.56 6.83 18.24
N GLU A 6 11.10 6.84 19.47
CA GLU A 6 10.81 5.81 20.47
C GLU A 6 9.34 5.82 20.94
N GLN A 7 8.70 6.99 21.01
CA GLN A 7 7.27 7.11 21.35
C GLN A 7 6.39 6.57 20.22
N VAL A 8 6.67 6.96 18.97
CA VAL A 8 5.96 6.46 17.80
C VAL A 8 6.15 4.95 17.68
N GLN A 9 7.38 4.47 17.82
CA GLN A 9 7.69 3.05 17.74
C GLN A 9 7.00 2.22 18.83
N HIS A 10 6.78 2.80 20.01
CA HIS A 10 6.00 2.16 21.05
C HIS A 10 4.54 1.95 20.61
N ASN A 11 3.89 2.98 20.03
CA ASN A 11 2.53 2.83 19.49
C ASN A 11 2.48 1.83 18.31
N CYS A 12 3.52 1.78 17.46
CA CYS A 12 3.65 0.74 16.44
C CYS A 12 3.70 -0.67 17.06
N HIS A 13 4.49 -0.85 18.13
CA HIS A 13 4.56 -2.14 18.81
C HIS A 13 3.23 -2.54 19.47
N LEU A 14 2.48 -1.60 20.04
CA LEU A 14 1.14 -1.86 20.57
C LEU A 14 0.20 -2.34 19.47
N SER A 15 0.21 -1.66 18.33
CA SER A 15 -0.61 -2.05 17.18
C SER A 15 -0.18 -3.40 16.60
N ASP A 16 1.11 -3.65 16.45
CA ASP A 16 1.57 -4.94 15.92
C ASP A 16 1.28 -6.08 16.91
N ALA A 17 1.43 -5.88 18.22
CA ALA A 17 1.07 -6.87 19.23
C ALA A 17 -0.40 -7.28 19.13
N GLN A 18 -1.31 -6.30 18.99
CA GLN A 18 -2.75 -6.54 18.92
C GLN A 18 -3.22 -7.19 17.61
N TYR A 19 -2.50 -6.98 16.50
CA TYR A 19 -2.99 -7.32 15.16
C TYR A 19 -2.09 -8.29 14.37
N ALA A 20 -0.89 -8.64 14.84
CA ALA A 20 0.01 -9.56 14.14
C ALA A 20 -0.61 -10.95 13.95
N GLY A 21 -1.49 -11.39 14.86
CA GLY A 21 -2.23 -12.65 14.76
C GLY A 21 -3.16 -12.76 13.55
N ASN A 22 -3.47 -11.64 12.88
CA ASN A 22 -4.29 -11.63 11.66
C ASN A 22 -3.53 -12.13 10.42
N TYR A 23 -2.20 -12.27 10.49
CA TYR A 23 -1.42 -12.83 9.41
C TYR A 23 -1.38 -14.36 9.46
N THR A 24 -1.36 -14.99 8.28
CA THR A 24 -0.95 -16.40 8.21
C THR A 24 0.53 -16.51 8.58
N LEU A 25 0.93 -17.67 9.12
CA LEU A 25 2.30 -17.89 9.60
C LEU A 25 3.38 -17.55 8.56
N CYS A 26 3.18 -17.94 7.30
CA CYS A 26 4.13 -17.62 6.23
C CYS A 26 4.27 -16.11 5.99
N ILE A 27 3.15 -15.38 5.95
CA ILE A 27 3.16 -13.93 5.76
C ILE A 27 3.75 -13.21 6.97
N TYR A 28 3.42 -13.68 8.18
CA TYR A 28 3.98 -13.17 9.42
C TYR A 28 5.51 -13.27 9.44
N LEU A 29 6.05 -14.46 9.16
CA LEU A 29 7.51 -14.70 9.17
C LEU A 29 8.25 -13.87 8.12
N LEU A 30 7.67 -13.71 6.91
CA LEU A 30 8.24 -12.83 5.89
C LEU A 30 8.29 -11.38 6.35
N LYS A 31 7.19 -10.88 6.93
CA LYS A 31 7.15 -9.51 7.46
C LYS A 31 8.13 -9.31 8.61
N MET A 32 8.23 -10.26 9.54
CA MET A 32 9.15 -10.20 10.67
C MET A 32 10.61 -10.16 10.23
N ARG A 33 10.96 -10.92 9.18
CA ARG A 33 12.29 -10.90 8.59
C ARG A 33 12.66 -9.51 8.06
N GLU A 34 11.76 -8.86 7.34
CA GLU A 34 12.02 -7.51 6.81
C GLU A 34 11.92 -6.42 7.90
N TYR A 35 11.14 -6.66 8.95
CA TYR A 35 11.09 -5.79 10.11
C TYR A 35 12.40 -5.82 10.89
N TYR A 36 12.98 -7.01 11.11
CA TYR A 36 14.33 -7.18 11.63
C TYR A 36 15.37 -6.44 10.79
N ARG A 37 15.33 -6.60 9.46
CA ARG A 37 16.26 -5.94 8.54
C ARG A 37 16.24 -4.42 8.73
N TRP A 38 15.04 -3.83 8.77
CA TRP A 38 14.85 -2.40 8.99
C TRP A 38 15.34 -1.97 10.38
N GLU A 39 14.96 -2.66 11.45
CA GLU A 39 15.34 -2.27 12.81
C GLU A 39 16.86 -2.31 12.99
N LYS A 40 17.53 -3.29 12.37
CA LYS A 40 18.99 -3.41 12.37
C LYS A 40 19.68 -2.56 11.30
N GLN A 41 18.92 -1.83 10.48
CA GLN A 41 19.42 -0.97 9.41
C GLN A 41 20.38 -1.71 8.46
N LEU A 42 20.01 -2.95 8.10
CA LEU A 42 20.82 -3.80 7.25
C LEU A 42 20.50 -3.56 5.76
N PRO A 43 21.51 -3.44 4.89
CA PRO A 43 21.30 -3.34 3.44
C PRO A 43 20.52 -4.55 2.91
N PHE A 44 19.70 -4.37 1.88
CA PHE A 44 18.88 -5.46 1.32
C PHE A 44 19.73 -6.60 0.74
N SER A 45 20.87 -6.26 0.13
CA SER A 45 21.87 -7.21 -0.37
C SER A 45 22.53 -8.08 0.72
N LYS A 46 22.42 -7.71 2.00
CA LYS A 46 22.96 -8.51 3.11
C LYS A 46 22.09 -9.74 3.36
N LYS A 47 22.72 -10.91 3.29
CA LYS A 47 22.11 -12.16 3.76
C LYS A 47 21.93 -12.11 5.28
N LEU A 48 20.73 -12.46 5.74
CA LEU A 48 20.39 -12.49 7.15
C LEU A 48 20.74 -13.85 7.76
N ASP A 49 21.18 -13.85 9.02
CA ASP A 49 21.44 -15.08 9.77
C ASP A 49 20.15 -15.56 10.45
N ASN A 50 19.81 -16.83 10.26
CA ASN A 50 18.57 -17.40 10.78
C ASN A 50 18.55 -17.47 12.31
N SER A 51 19.71 -17.64 12.96
CA SER A 51 19.79 -17.68 14.42
C SER A 51 19.59 -16.29 15.03
N ASP A 52 20.18 -15.25 14.43
CA ASP A 52 20.00 -13.87 14.86
C ASP A 52 18.54 -13.42 14.73
N ILE A 53 17.90 -13.74 13.58
CA ILE A 53 16.47 -13.42 13.38
C ILE A 53 15.62 -14.18 14.38
N GLY A 54 15.89 -15.48 14.60
CA GLY A 54 15.13 -16.30 15.53
C GLY A 54 15.18 -15.75 16.96
N GLN A 55 16.37 -15.39 17.44
CA GLN A 55 16.53 -14.80 18.77
C GLN A 55 15.81 -13.45 18.89
N TRP A 56 15.94 -12.58 17.87
CA TRP A 56 15.24 -11.29 17.86
C TRP A 56 13.72 -11.45 17.81
N LEU A 57 13.20 -12.40 17.03
CA LEU A 57 11.77 -12.67 16.92
C LEU A 57 11.20 -13.08 18.28
N THR A 58 11.87 -14.00 19.00
CA THR A 58 11.47 -14.38 20.36
C THR A 58 11.47 -13.18 21.32
N GLN A 59 12.47 -12.29 21.23
CA GLN A 59 12.50 -11.08 22.05
C GLN A 59 11.36 -10.11 21.70
N ARG A 60 11.02 -9.99 20.42
CA ARG A 60 9.94 -9.12 19.94
C ARG A 60 8.58 -9.62 20.41
N GLU A 61 8.33 -10.91 20.30
CA GLU A 61 7.09 -11.55 20.78
C GLU A 61 6.95 -11.42 22.29
N ALA A 62 8.02 -11.69 23.06
CA ALA A 62 8.01 -11.50 24.50
C ALA A 62 7.72 -10.05 24.91
N LEU A 63 8.20 -9.06 24.14
CA LEU A 63 7.81 -7.66 24.37
C LEU A 63 6.32 -7.45 24.09
N TRP A 64 5.81 -7.94 22.97
CA TRP A 64 4.41 -7.80 22.56
C TRP A 64 3.45 -8.37 23.59
N ASP A 65 3.73 -9.56 24.12
CA ASP A 65 2.96 -10.19 25.21
C ASP A 65 2.84 -9.27 26.45
N THR A 66 3.84 -8.43 26.71
CA THR A 66 3.82 -7.53 27.88
C THR A 66 3.03 -6.24 27.66
N ILE A 67 2.74 -5.89 26.41
CA ILE A 67 2.15 -4.59 26.05
C ILE A 67 0.82 -4.70 25.29
N GLU A 68 0.43 -5.87 24.78
CA GLU A 68 -0.72 -6.02 23.88
C GLU A 68 -2.03 -5.46 24.45
N GLU A 69 -2.25 -5.54 25.76
CA GLU A 69 -3.45 -5.04 26.43
C GLU A 69 -3.38 -3.54 26.78
N GLN A 70 -2.26 -2.87 26.52
CA GLN A 70 -2.07 -1.46 26.85
C GLN A 70 -2.72 -0.55 25.80
N PRO A 71 -3.27 0.62 26.21
CA PRO A 71 -3.80 1.60 25.29
C PRO A 71 -2.67 2.33 24.54
N TYR A 72 -2.99 2.84 23.35
CA TYR A 72 -2.11 3.77 22.63
C TYR A 72 -1.83 5.02 23.46
N THR A 73 -0.62 5.54 23.34
CA THR A 73 -0.14 6.66 24.16
C THR A 73 -0.03 7.95 23.36
N ASP A 74 -0.31 9.08 24.02
CA ASP A 74 -0.11 10.41 23.46
C ASP A 74 1.38 10.69 23.22
N LEU A 75 1.68 11.42 22.13
CA LEU A 75 3.02 11.82 21.78
C LEU A 75 3.39 13.13 22.47
N GLN A 76 4.51 13.13 23.20
CA GLN A 76 5.07 14.32 23.84
C GLN A 76 6.07 14.99 22.88
N ILE A 77 5.70 16.18 22.40
CA ILE A 77 6.50 16.99 21.48
C ILE A 77 6.68 18.37 22.10
N GLU A 78 7.92 18.75 22.40
CA GLU A 78 8.25 20.08 22.98
C GLU A 78 7.50 20.39 24.29
N GLY A 79 7.20 19.36 25.09
CA GLY A 79 6.47 19.51 26.35
C GLY A 79 4.95 19.59 26.22
N GLN A 80 4.42 19.45 25.01
CA GLN A 80 2.98 19.35 24.74
C GLN A 80 2.61 17.91 24.34
N GLY A 81 1.50 17.40 24.87
CA GLY A 81 0.92 16.12 24.49
C GLY A 81 -0.02 16.26 23.29
N PHE A 82 0.06 15.29 22.37
CA PHE A 82 -0.79 15.19 21.19
C PHE A 82 -1.39 13.79 21.11
N ASN A 83 -2.66 13.70 20.75
CA ASN A 83 -3.27 12.41 20.47
C ASN A 83 -2.61 11.79 19.21
N PRO A 84 -2.31 10.48 19.19
CA PRO A 84 -1.59 9.88 18.06
C PRO A 84 -2.35 9.92 16.73
N TYR A 85 -3.64 10.25 16.71
CA TYR A 85 -4.41 10.39 15.47
C TYR A 85 -4.46 11.85 14.95
N GLU A 86 -3.87 12.81 15.68
CA GLU A 86 -3.81 14.23 15.29
C GLU A 86 -2.61 14.53 14.36
N SER A 87 -2.50 13.77 13.26
CA SER A 87 -1.37 13.85 12.34
C SER A 87 -1.10 15.27 11.82
N GLU A 88 -2.13 16.06 11.55
CA GLU A 88 -2.00 17.45 11.10
C GLU A 88 -1.32 18.35 12.14
N LEU A 89 -1.78 18.29 13.40
CA LEU A 89 -1.23 19.08 14.50
C LEU A 89 0.22 18.68 14.82
N ILE A 90 0.51 17.38 14.75
CA ILE A 90 1.85 16.85 14.93
C ILE A 90 2.77 17.34 13.80
N ASN A 91 2.35 17.22 12.53
CA ASN A 91 3.15 17.62 11.38
C ASN A 91 3.41 19.12 11.30
N ALA A 92 2.50 19.96 11.83
CA ALA A 92 2.75 21.39 11.98
C ALA A 92 4.01 21.72 12.81
N ARG A 93 4.45 20.80 13.68
CA ARG A 93 5.70 20.91 14.47
C ARG A 93 6.88 20.16 13.84
N LEU A 94 6.63 19.04 13.17
CA LEU A 94 7.68 18.16 12.66
C LEU A 94 8.28 18.60 11.33
N THR A 95 7.47 19.18 10.45
CA THR A 95 7.91 19.59 9.09
C THR A 95 9.06 20.59 9.13
N GLN A 96 9.07 21.51 10.10
CA GLN A 96 10.18 22.45 10.34
C GLN A 96 11.51 21.75 10.70
N LYS A 97 11.43 20.51 11.19
CA LYS A 97 12.57 19.67 11.56
C LYS A 97 12.89 18.61 10.51
N GLN A 98 12.35 18.75 9.29
CA GLN A 98 12.49 17.76 8.21
C GLN A 98 12.01 16.36 8.63
N LEU A 99 10.93 16.30 9.42
CA LEU A 99 10.28 15.06 9.82
C LEU A 99 8.80 15.12 9.46
N VAL A 100 8.22 13.95 9.22
CA VAL A 100 6.78 13.77 9.07
C VAL A 100 6.33 12.57 9.89
N TYR A 101 5.08 12.64 10.33
CA TYR A 101 4.37 11.63 11.09
C TYR A 101 3.05 11.32 10.41
N SER A 102 2.61 10.07 10.55
CA SER A 102 1.24 9.68 10.25
C SER A 102 0.78 8.69 11.29
N GLY A 103 -0.43 8.90 11.78
CA GLY A 103 -1.17 8.01 12.66
C GLY A 103 -2.62 7.94 12.20
N GLY A 104 -3.10 6.73 11.92
CA GLY A 104 -4.45 6.50 11.40
C GLY A 104 -4.78 5.02 11.36
N TYR A 105 -5.64 4.61 10.43
CA TYR A 105 -6.10 3.24 10.31
C TYR A 105 -5.77 2.68 8.92
N GLY A 106 -5.21 1.47 8.89
CA GLY A 106 -4.94 0.71 7.68
C GLY A 106 -6.02 -0.34 7.40
N LEU A 107 -5.63 -1.40 6.69
CA LEU A 107 -6.51 -2.53 6.37
C LEU A 107 -7.12 -3.15 7.63
N TYR A 108 -8.40 -3.53 7.53
CA TYR A 108 -9.20 -4.09 8.61
C TYR A 108 -9.28 -3.23 9.88
N GLY A 109 -9.06 -1.91 9.74
CA GLY A 109 -9.09 -0.98 10.86
C GLY A 109 -7.93 -1.14 11.85
N LYS A 110 -6.82 -1.80 11.45
CA LYS A 110 -5.59 -1.81 12.27
C LYS A 110 -5.05 -0.38 12.39
N PRO A 111 -4.79 0.14 13.61
CA PRO A 111 -4.06 1.40 13.77
C PRO A 111 -2.66 1.32 13.15
N VAL A 112 -2.22 2.32 12.41
CA VAL A 112 -0.89 2.35 11.79
C VAL A 112 -0.24 3.69 12.08
N PHE A 113 1.01 3.63 12.50
CA PHE A 113 1.85 4.77 12.88
C PHE A 113 3.20 4.69 12.17
N PHE A 114 3.70 5.84 11.74
CA PHE A 114 5.10 5.94 11.33
C PHE A 114 5.63 7.35 11.52
N THR A 115 6.94 7.47 11.62
CA THR A 115 7.63 8.75 11.45
C THR A 115 8.90 8.56 10.66
N GLY A 116 9.21 9.52 9.80
CA GLY A 116 10.36 9.46 8.91
C GLY A 116 10.86 10.82 8.49
N GLU A 117 12.03 10.83 7.86
CA GLU A 117 12.66 12.01 7.28
C GLU A 117 11.81 12.54 6.11
N LEU A 118 11.49 13.82 6.14
CA LEU A 118 10.79 14.51 5.07
C LEU A 118 11.76 14.80 3.93
N ILE A 119 11.47 14.26 2.74
CA ILE A 119 12.25 14.55 1.52
C ILE A 119 11.58 15.64 0.70
N HIS A 120 10.26 15.56 0.56
CA HIS A 120 9.50 16.47 -0.27
C HIS A 120 8.10 16.67 0.28
N THR A 121 7.59 17.89 0.15
CA THR A 121 6.21 18.23 0.42
C THR A 121 5.66 19.10 -0.69
N GLU A 122 4.41 18.84 -1.06
CA GLU A 122 3.70 19.63 -2.05
C GLU A 122 2.25 19.83 -1.58
N GLN A 123 1.77 21.06 -1.65
CA GLN A 123 0.38 21.38 -1.41
C GLN A 123 -0.32 21.54 -2.75
N LEU A 124 -1.33 20.70 -2.99
CA LEU A 124 -2.23 20.82 -4.13
C LEU A 124 -3.65 21.17 -3.64
N ASP A 125 -4.51 21.59 -4.56
CA ASP A 125 -5.87 22.04 -4.25
C ASP A 125 -6.71 20.97 -3.53
N ASP A 126 -6.46 19.70 -3.86
CA ASP A 126 -7.24 18.56 -3.36
C ASP A 126 -6.57 17.79 -2.21
N TYR A 127 -5.24 17.86 -2.10
CA TYR A 127 -4.47 17.08 -1.12
C TYR A 127 -3.09 17.68 -0.83
N THR A 128 -2.50 17.28 0.29
CA THR A 128 -1.10 17.52 0.65
C THR A 128 -0.30 16.24 0.42
N LEU A 129 0.79 16.33 -0.31
CA LEU A 129 1.74 15.23 -0.53
C LEU A 129 2.92 15.35 0.43
N TYR A 130 3.26 14.24 1.08
CA TYR A 130 4.52 14.04 1.78
C TYR A 130 5.26 12.84 1.20
N ILE A 131 6.48 13.06 0.72
CA ILE A 131 7.40 11.99 0.33
C ILE A 131 8.46 11.85 1.42
N THR A 132 8.59 10.64 1.96
CA THR A 132 9.45 10.34 3.11
C THR A 132 10.63 9.47 2.70
N GLY A 133 11.77 9.71 3.34
CA GLY A 133 13.00 8.95 3.18
C GLY A 133 13.09 7.84 4.21
N ARG A 134 14.13 7.93 5.04
CA ARG A 134 14.41 7.00 6.13
C ARG A 134 13.29 7.04 7.18
N GLU A 135 12.81 5.87 7.56
CA GLU A 135 11.80 5.66 8.58
C GLU A 135 12.48 5.48 9.94
N LEU A 136 12.16 6.38 10.87
CA LEU A 136 12.69 6.37 12.23
C LEU A 136 11.84 5.48 13.16
N ALA A 137 10.56 5.31 12.83
CA ALA A 137 9.66 4.37 13.46
C ALA A 137 8.60 3.89 12.48
N ARG A 138 8.21 2.61 12.57
CA ARG A 138 7.16 2.01 11.74
C ARG A 138 6.55 0.76 12.37
N ASP A 139 5.32 0.46 11.96
CA ASP A 139 4.72 -0.87 12.13
C ASP A 139 5.37 -1.93 11.24
N LEU A 140 5.10 -3.19 11.58
CA LEU A 140 5.29 -4.37 10.74
C LEU A 140 4.59 -4.22 9.38
N ALA A 141 3.39 -3.61 9.38
CA ALA A 141 2.71 -3.18 8.18
C ALA A 141 3.29 -1.84 7.70
N ALA A 142 4.07 -1.87 6.62
CA ALA A 142 4.66 -0.64 6.06
C ALA A 142 4.29 -0.53 4.57
N PRO A 143 3.09 -0.02 4.23
CA PRO A 143 2.69 0.19 2.85
C PRO A 143 3.51 1.33 2.22
N PRO A 144 3.90 1.23 0.93
CA PRO A 144 4.64 2.28 0.23
C PRO A 144 3.85 3.59 0.04
N GLY A 145 2.54 3.49 -0.15
CA GLY A 145 1.61 4.60 -0.29
C GLY A 145 0.49 4.49 0.73
N MET A 146 0.00 5.63 1.20
CA MET A 146 -1.20 5.68 2.02
C MET A 146 -1.83 7.07 1.93
N THR A 147 -3.14 7.09 1.72
CA THR A 147 -3.97 8.28 1.84
C THR A 147 -4.68 8.30 3.19
N GLN A 148 -4.58 9.43 3.90
CA GLN A 148 -5.39 9.73 5.07
C GLN A 148 -6.09 11.06 4.88
N GLN A 149 -7.42 11.02 4.76
CA GLN A 149 -8.24 12.19 4.44
C GLN A 149 -7.74 12.87 3.16
N LYS A 150 -7.14 14.07 3.28
CA LYS A 150 -6.55 14.82 2.16
C LYS A 150 -5.02 14.84 2.20
N THR A 151 -4.39 13.88 2.86
CA THR A 151 -2.93 13.78 2.93
C THR A 151 -2.47 12.45 2.32
N ILE A 152 -1.57 12.53 1.35
CA ILE A 152 -0.91 11.39 0.73
C ILE A 152 0.49 11.26 1.32
N TYR A 153 0.83 10.06 1.77
CA TYR A 153 2.17 9.71 2.23
C TYR A 153 2.79 8.70 1.26
N ILE A 154 3.93 9.04 0.66
CA ILE A 154 4.75 8.13 -0.13
C ILE A 154 6.04 7.82 0.62
N ARG A 155 6.20 6.57 1.03
CA ARG A 155 7.28 6.11 1.90
C ARG A 155 8.38 5.42 1.08
N ARG A 156 9.43 6.15 0.71
CA ARG A 156 10.49 5.63 -0.18
C ARG A 156 11.20 4.42 0.39
N GLU A 157 11.50 4.37 1.69
CA GLU A 157 12.13 3.19 2.30
C GLU A 157 11.21 1.95 2.25
N SER A 158 9.91 2.12 2.49
CA SER A 158 8.93 1.05 2.33
C SER A 158 8.76 0.61 0.87
N LEU A 159 8.82 1.54 -0.08
CA LEU A 159 8.81 1.24 -1.53
C LEU A 159 10.07 0.46 -1.94
N ARG A 160 11.25 0.87 -1.47
CA ARG A 160 12.51 0.14 -1.66
C ARG A 160 12.40 -1.30 -1.16
N ARG A 161 11.86 -1.51 0.05
CA ARG A 161 11.60 -2.86 0.58
C ARG A 161 10.68 -3.65 -0.36
N PHE A 162 9.56 -3.06 -0.78
CA PHE A 162 8.60 -3.72 -1.67
C PHE A 162 9.23 -4.14 -3.01
N ILE A 163 9.98 -3.24 -3.65
CA ILE A 163 10.69 -3.55 -4.91
C ILE A 163 11.72 -4.66 -4.69
N TRP A 164 12.45 -4.64 -3.58
CA TRP A 164 13.42 -5.69 -3.25
C TRP A 164 12.74 -7.06 -3.06
N GLU A 165 11.62 -7.12 -2.34
CA GLU A 165 10.83 -8.35 -2.20
C GLU A 165 10.41 -8.90 -3.57
N LYS A 166 9.97 -8.02 -4.49
CA LYS A 166 9.62 -8.42 -5.86
C LYS A 166 10.84 -8.93 -6.63
N PHE A 167 11.99 -8.29 -6.49
CA PHE A 167 13.23 -8.77 -7.09
C PHE A 167 13.60 -10.18 -6.58
N GLU A 168 13.53 -10.43 -5.28
CA GLU A 168 13.79 -11.76 -4.70
C GLU A 168 12.79 -12.82 -5.23
N GLU A 169 11.49 -12.49 -5.24
CA GLU A 169 10.42 -13.35 -5.77
C GLU A 169 10.64 -13.70 -7.25
N SER A 170 11.14 -12.75 -8.04
CA SER A 170 11.37 -12.96 -9.48
C SER A 170 12.35 -14.10 -9.76
N GLY A 171 13.32 -14.34 -8.86
CA GLY A 171 14.30 -15.42 -8.97
C GLY A 171 13.69 -16.82 -8.89
N TRP A 172 12.44 -16.96 -8.44
CA TRP A 172 11.72 -18.25 -8.40
C TRP A 172 11.08 -18.61 -9.74
N HIS A 173 10.89 -17.63 -10.62
CA HIS A 173 10.23 -17.81 -11.90
C HIS A 173 11.25 -17.99 -13.03
N LYS A 174 11.12 -19.07 -13.81
CA LYS A 174 11.97 -19.33 -14.98
C LYS A 174 11.42 -18.74 -16.27
N GLN A 175 10.12 -18.48 -16.32
CA GLN A 175 9.45 -17.93 -17.50
C GLN A 175 9.37 -16.42 -17.42
N GLU A 176 9.52 -15.78 -18.58
CA GLU A 176 9.33 -14.34 -18.70
C GLU A 176 7.90 -13.95 -18.30
N ASN A 177 7.78 -12.95 -17.44
CA ASN A 177 6.53 -12.43 -16.91
C ASN A 177 6.62 -10.89 -16.80
N PRO A 178 5.54 -10.17 -16.45
CA PRO A 178 5.60 -8.70 -16.35
C PRO A 178 6.70 -8.22 -15.40
N LEU A 179 6.92 -8.90 -14.27
CA LEU A 179 7.94 -8.52 -13.30
C LEU A 179 9.35 -8.65 -13.88
N SER A 180 9.66 -9.76 -14.55
CA SER A 180 10.98 -9.93 -15.17
C SER A 180 11.22 -8.89 -16.27
N ARG A 181 10.18 -8.48 -17.01
CA ARG A 181 10.29 -7.40 -18.00
C ARG A 181 10.54 -6.04 -17.36
N ALA A 182 9.88 -5.73 -16.24
CA ALA A 182 10.15 -4.49 -15.49
C ALA A 182 11.59 -4.45 -14.98
N LEU A 183 12.05 -5.55 -14.36
CA LEU A 183 13.39 -5.66 -13.78
C LEU A 183 14.50 -5.63 -14.84
N ALA A 184 14.23 -6.05 -16.08
CA ALA A 184 15.20 -6.02 -17.17
C ALA A 184 15.67 -4.60 -17.57
N TYR A 185 14.96 -3.55 -17.13
CA TYR A 185 15.38 -2.16 -17.32
C TYR A 185 16.43 -1.70 -16.30
N TYR A 186 16.75 -2.51 -15.29
CA TYR A 186 17.68 -2.17 -14.22
C TYR A 186 18.75 -3.27 -14.04
N ASP A 187 19.98 -2.90 -13.70
CA ASP A 187 21.07 -3.86 -13.51
C ASP A 187 21.15 -4.36 -12.05
N PHE A 188 20.08 -5.03 -11.58
CA PHE A 188 20.06 -5.60 -10.23
C PHE A 188 21.15 -6.66 -10.00
N LYS A 189 21.71 -7.22 -11.07
CA LYS A 189 22.76 -8.25 -10.99
C LYS A 189 24.10 -7.66 -10.57
N ASN A 190 24.52 -6.55 -11.18
CA ASN A 190 25.84 -5.96 -10.89
C ASN A 190 25.75 -4.70 -10.03
N GLN A 191 24.61 -4.01 -10.02
CA GLN A 191 24.39 -2.74 -9.33
C GLN A 191 23.06 -2.72 -8.56
N PRO A 192 22.86 -3.64 -7.58
CA PRO A 192 21.56 -3.80 -6.90
C PRO A 192 21.07 -2.55 -6.17
N GLU A 193 21.95 -1.83 -5.45
CA GLU A 193 21.55 -0.65 -4.68
C GLU A 193 21.18 0.54 -5.57
N ASP A 194 21.94 0.78 -6.65
CA ASP A 194 21.67 1.83 -7.64
C ASP A 194 20.41 1.51 -8.46
N SER A 195 20.24 0.25 -8.85
CA SER A 195 19.02 -0.24 -9.53
C SER A 195 17.79 -0.07 -8.66
N LEU A 196 17.91 -0.39 -7.37
CA LEU A 196 16.83 -0.22 -6.41
C LEU A 196 16.47 1.26 -6.23
N GLU A 197 17.46 2.15 -6.16
CA GLU A 197 17.23 3.59 -6.06
C GLU A 197 16.52 4.14 -7.31
N LYS A 198 17.05 3.85 -8.50
CA LYS A 198 16.45 4.29 -9.79
C LYS A 198 15.03 3.77 -9.96
N MET A 199 14.80 2.50 -9.66
CA MET A 199 13.46 1.92 -9.75
C MET A 199 12.52 2.55 -8.72
N THR A 200 12.98 2.81 -7.50
CA THR A 200 12.18 3.51 -6.47
C THR A 200 11.79 4.91 -6.94
N ASP A 201 12.73 5.68 -7.47
CA ASP A 201 12.46 7.04 -7.98
C ASP A 201 11.41 7.03 -9.09
N ASN A 202 11.44 6.02 -9.95
CA ASN A 202 10.44 5.87 -11.00
C ASN A 202 9.07 5.46 -10.44
N GLU A 203 9.05 4.47 -9.53
CA GLU A 203 7.79 3.93 -8.99
C GLU A 203 7.12 4.83 -7.94
N VAL A 204 7.80 5.84 -7.40
CA VAL A 204 7.16 6.89 -6.57
C VAL A 204 5.97 7.51 -7.30
N ASP A 205 6.11 7.78 -8.60
CA ASP A 205 5.02 8.34 -9.42
C ASP A 205 3.87 7.34 -9.55
N THR A 206 4.15 6.05 -9.80
CA THR A 206 3.11 5.01 -9.88
C THR A 206 2.29 4.93 -8.58
N VAL A 207 2.95 4.91 -7.43
CA VAL A 207 2.28 4.88 -6.12
C VAL A 207 1.47 6.16 -5.91
N LEU A 208 2.03 7.33 -6.23
CA LEU A 208 1.32 8.60 -6.12
C LEU A 208 0.04 8.62 -6.96
N GLN A 209 0.08 8.17 -8.21
CA GLN A 209 -1.12 8.14 -9.06
C GLN A 209 -2.19 7.17 -8.52
N HIS A 210 -1.80 6.06 -7.92
CA HIS A 210 -2.75 5.17 -7.26
C HIS A 210 -3.45 5.87 -6.09
N GLU A 211 -2.70 6.55 -5.22
CA GLU A 211 -3.27 7.30 -4.09
C GLU A 211 -4.17 8.46 -4.56
N ILE A 212 -3.81 9.16 -5.65
CA ILE A 212 -4.69 10.16 -6.28
C ILE A 212 -5.97 9.52 -6.79
N GLY A 213 -5.86 8.37 -7.46
CA GLY A 213 -6.99 7.58 -7.92
C GLY A 213 -7.92 7.16 -6.78
N GLU A 214 -7.36 6.77 -5.63
CA GLU A 214 -8.10 6.42 -4.42
C GLU A 214 -8.91 7.60 -3.86
N ILE A 215 -8.34 8.82 -3.87
CA ILE A 215 -9.06 10.05 -3.50
C ILE A 215 -10.22 10.30 -4.47
N GLN A 216 -9.98 10.14 -5.77
CA GLN A 216 -11.00 10.37 -6.80
C GLN A 216 -12.14 9.33 -6.70
N ALA A 217 -11.80 8.06 -6.51
CA ALA A 217 -12.77 6.99 -6.26
C ALA A 217 -13.59 7.28 -4.99
N GLY A 218 -12.94 7.72 -3.90
CA GLY A 218 -13.62 8.12 -2.67
C GLY A 218 -14.61 9.27 -2.86
N LYS A 219 -14.30 10.26 -3.70
CA LYS A 219 -15.22 11.36 -4.06
C LYS A 219 -16.46 10.85 -4.81
N ILE A 220 -16.32 9.83 -5.66
CA ILE A 220 -17.42 9.24 -6.43
C ILE A 220 -18.32 8.39 -5.51
N LEU A 221 -17.72 7.53 -4.68
CA LEU A 221 -18.45 6.54 -3.89
C LEU A 221 -19.03 7.09 -2.58
N GLY A 222 -18.43 8.15 -2.04
CA GLY A 222 -18.87 8.80 -0.80
C GLY A 222 -18.67 7.95 0.46
N SER A 223 -19.13 8.47 1.61
CA SER A 223 -18.92 7.82 2.92
C SER A 223 -19.62 6.47 3.07
N ASN A 224 -20.73 6.26 2.37
CA ASN A 224 -21.51 5.01 2.41
C ASN A 224 -20.67 3.80 1.97
N TRP A 225 -19.60 4.02 1.19
CA TRP A 225 -18.68 2.97 0.81
C TRP A 225 -17.94 2.37 2.01
N GLU A 226 -17.46 3.23 2.92
CA GLU A 226 -16.75 2.77 4.11
C GLU A 226 -17.69 2.11 5.11
N ASP A 227 -18.91 2.63 5.24
CA ASP A 227 -19.98 1.99 6.03
C ASP A 227 -20.30 0.58 5.50
N MET A 228 -20.39 0.45 4.17
CA MET A 228 -20.57 -0.86 3.53
C MET A 228 -19.39 -1.79 3.82
N LEU A 229 -18.14 -1.36 3.63
CA LEU A 229 -16.97 -2.20 3.89
C LEU A 229 -16.90 -2.66 5.35
N MET A 230 -17.25 -1.78 6.31
CA MET A 230 -17.31 -2.14 7.73
C MET A 230 -18.37 -3.22 8.03
N SER A 231 -19.41 -3.34 7.20
CA SER A 231 -20.44 -4.39 7.30
C SER A 231 -20.06 -5.74 6.65
N LEU A 232 -18.90 -5.82 6.00
CA LEU A 232 -18.43 -7.00 5.25
C LEU A 232 -17.17 -7.65 5.84
N PRO A 233 -16.89 -7.61 7.16
CA PRO A 233 -15.55 -7.90 7.68
C PRO A 233 -15.08 -9.32 7.32
N HIS A 234 -13.90 -9.40 6.71
CA HIS A 234 -13.22 -10.66 6.36
C HIS A 234 -14.01 -11.57 5.41
N SER A 235 -14.90 -10.99 4.60
CA SER A 235 -15.69 -11.73 3.61
C SER A 235 -15.07 -11.68 2.21
N GLN A 236 -15.46 -12.63 1.36
CA GLN A 236 -15.11 -12.60 -0.07
C GLN A 236 -15.68 -11.35 -0.75
N ALA A 237 -16.89 -10.94 -0.38
CA ALA A 237 -17.50 -9.69 -0.82
C ALA A 237 -16.63 -8.45 -0.52
N GLU A 238 -15.99 -8.37 0.67
CA GLU A 238 -15.07 -7.28 0.99
C GLU A 238 -13.85 -7.27 0.05
N ILE A 239 -13.23 -8.43 -0.19
CA ILE A 239 -12.06 -8.55 -1.07
C ILE A 239 -12.42 -8.09 -2.49
N MET A 240 -13.59 -8.51 -2.99
CA MET A 240 -14.07 -8.13 -4.31
C MET A 240 -14.46 -6.64 -4.40
N ALA A 241 -15.08 -6.08 -3.36
CA ALA A 241 -15.41 -4.66 -3.28
C ALA A 241 -14.14 -3.79 -3.30
N ARG A 242 -13.14 -4.13 -2.47
CA ARG A 242 -11.83 -3.44 -2.49
C ARG A 242 -11.16 -3.52 -3.85
N ALA A 243 -11.13 -4.70 -4.49
CA ALA A 243 -10.59 -4.85 -5.84
C ALA A 243 -11.34 -4.01 -6.90
N THR A 244 -12.65 -3.82 -6.73
CA THR A 244 -13.46 -2.93 -7.58
C THR A 244 -13.03 -1.47 -7.41
N ARG A 245 -12.86 -1.02 -6.16
CA ARG A 245 -12.38 0.34 -5.87
C ARG A 245 -10.96 0.58 -6.40
N ASP A 246 -10.03 -0.36 -6.21
CA ASP A 246 -8.68 -0.29 -6.77
C ASP A 246 -8.71 -0.18 -8.31
N ASN A 247 -9.64 -0.91 -8.97
CA ASN A 247 -9.82 -0.79 -10.42
C ASN A 247 -10.29 0.61 -10.82
N ILE A 248 -11.24 1.20 -10.08
CA ILE A 248 -11.68 2.59 -10.31
C ILE A 248 -10.50 3.55 -10.16
N ALA A 249 -9.76 3.47 -9.05
CA ALA A 249 -8.60 4.31 -8.78
C ALA A 249 -7.57 4.25 -9.93
N ASP A 250 -7.23 3.04 -10.37
CA ASP A 250 -6.25 2.86 -11.43
C ASP A 250 -6.74 3.31 -12.81
N MET A 251 -8.05 3.20 -13.11
CA MET A 251 -8.58 3.69 -14.38
C MET A 251 -8.67 5.22 -14.40
N LEU A 252 -8.93 5.85 -13.26
CA LEU A 252 -9.06 7.30 -13.16
C LEU A 252 -7.70 8.02 -13.20
N SER A 253 -6.65 7.44 -12.60
CA SER A 253 -5.37 8.12 -12.44
C SER A 253 -4.16 7.29 -12.86
N THR A 254 -3.94 6.11 -12.26
CA THR A 254 -2.70 5.31 -12.46
C THR A 254 -2.43 4.97 -13.91
N LEU A 255 -3.30 4.19 -14.57
CA LEU A 255 -3.09 3.75 -15.94
C LEU A 255 -3.08 4.90 -16.96
N PRO A 256 -4.00 5.89 -16.91
CA PRO A 256 -3.90 7.05 -17.78
C PRO A 256 -2.53 7.71 -17.74
N LYS A 257 -1.98 7.93 -16.54
CA LYS A 257 -0.69 8.60 -16.39
C LYS A 257 0.48 7.75 -16.88
N LEU A 258 0.49 6.45 -16.55
CA LEU A 258 1.51 5.53 -17.03
C LEU A 258 1.53 5.44 -18.57
N LEU A 259 0.36 5.45 -19.22
CA LEU A 259 0.24 5.39 -20.68
C LEU A 259 0.44 6.74 -21.40
N GLU A 260 0.32 7.86 -20.67
CA GLU A 260 0.71 9.18 -21.18
C GLU A 260 2.24 9.29 -21.22
N LYS A 261 2.90 8.96 -20.11
CA LYS A 261 4.36 8.96 -20.01
C LYS A 261 5.00 7.87 -20.88
N ASN A 262 4.29 6.74 -21.02
CA ASN A 262 4.69 5.55 -21.77
C ASN A 262 6.03 4.95 -21.30
N GLU A 263 6.30 5.03 -19.99
CA GLU A 263 7.46 4.39 -19.36
C GLU A 263 7.23 2.89 -19.22
N LYS A 264 7.85 2.11 -20.11
CA LYS A 264 7.65 0.66 -20.20
C LYS A 264 7.92 -0.08 -18.89
N ALA A 265 8.96 0.32 -18.16
CA ALA A 265 9.30 -0.29 -16.88
C ALA A 265 8.15 -0.18 -15.86
N GLN A 266 7.53 1.00 -15.74
CA GLN A 266 6.40 1.23 -14.82
C GLN A 266 5.15 0.47 -15.29
N ILE A 267 4.88 0.43 -16.60
CA ILE A 267 3.77 -0.35 -17.15
C ILE A 267 3.94 -1.82 -16.79
N HIS A 268 5.11 -2.41 -17.07
CA HIS A 268 5.40 -3.80 -16.70
C HIS A 268 5.27 -4.04 -15.19
N PHE A 269 5.76 -3.11 -14.36
CA PHE A 269 5.71 -3.24 -12.91
C PHE A 269 4.28 -3.12 -12.36
N TYR A 270 3.46 -2.25 -12.92
CA TYR A 270 2.02 -2.19 -12.63
C TYR A 270 1.37 -3.55 -12.88
N PHE A 271 1.53 -4.12 -14.09
CA PHE A 271 0.93 -5.41 -14.46
C PHE A 271 1.48 -6.59 -13.65
N ALA A 272 2.72 -6.52 -13.18
CA ALA A 272 3.30 -7.50 -12.27
C ALA A 272 2.56 -7.55 -10.93
N ASN A 273 2.15 -6.39 -10.43
CA ASN A 273 1.63 -6.21 -9.07
C ASN A 273 0.10 -6.19 -8.96
N ILE A 274 -0.64 -6.38 -10.06
CA ILE A 274 -2.10 -6.55 -10.00
C ILE A 274 -2.42 -7.77 -9.12
N SER A 275 -3.28 -7.56 -8.13
CA SER A 275 -3.70 -8.59 -7.18
C SER A 275 -4.45 -9.74 -7.85
N SER A 276 -4.45 -10.93 -7.23
CA SER A 276 -5.14 -12.11 -7.77
C SER A 276 -6.63 -11.87 -7.99
N MET A 277 -7.28 -11.12 -7.09
CA MET A 277 -8.70 -10.76 -7.23
C MET A 277 -8.92 -9.91 -8.47
N ARG A 278 -8.12 -8.85 -8.66
CA ARG A 278 -8.22 -7.96 -9.81
C ARG A 278 -7.94 -8.68 -11.13
N LYS A 279 -6.95 -9.59 -11.16
CA LYS A 279 -6.68 -10.45 -12.33
C LYS A 279 -7.86 -11.36 -12.68
N MET A 280 -8.59 -11.84 -11.68
CA MET A 280 -9.75 -12.72 -11.87
C MET A 280 -10.96 -11.96 -12.41
N ILE A 281 -11.28 -10.79 -11.83
CA ILE A 281 -12.48 -10.04 -12.18
C ILE A 281 -12.30 -9.12 -13.41
N PHE A 282 -11.06 -8.82 -13.79
CA PHE A 282 -10.73 -7.94 -14.92
C PHE A 282 -9.81 -8.61 -15.99
N PRO A 283 -10.15 -9.80 -16.53
CA PRO A 283 -9.34 -10.48 -17.54
C PRO A 283 -9.06 -9.69 -18.84
N SER A 284 -9.92 -8.77 -19.27
CA SER A 284 -9.63 -7.97 -20.48
C SER A 284 -8.42 -7.05 -20.30
N LEU A 285 -8.13 -6.61 -19.08
CA LEU A 285 -6.94 -5.82 -18.77
C LEU A 285 -5.65 -6.59 -19.10
N ALA A 286 -5.58 -7.87 -18.75
CA ALA A 286 -4.45 -8.74 -19.11
C ALA A 286 -4.37 -8.99 -20.63
N THR A 287 -5.52 -9.08 -21.30
CA THR A 287 -5.60 -9.24 -22.76
C THR A 287 -5.06 -8.01 -23.49
N ALA A 288 -5.49 -6.81 -23.07
CA ALA A 288 -5.03 -5.54 -23.63
C ALA A 288 -3.52 -5.33 -23.41
N TYR A 289 -3.01 -5.72 -22.24
CA TYR A 289 -1.57 -5.72 -21.98
C TYR A 289 -0.80 -6.65 -22.92
N THR A 290 -1.32 -7.86 -23.15
CA THR A 290 -0.68 -8.82 -24.08
C THR A 290 -0.60 -8.24 -25.49
N ARG A 291 -1.67 -7.60 -25.98
CA ARG A 291 -1.66 -6.95 -27.30
C ARG A 291 -0.74 -5.73 -27.35
N TRP A 292 -0.62 -4.99 -26.25
CA TRP A 292 0.35 -3.92 -26.12
C TRP A 292 1.80 -4.43 -26.21
N LEU A 293 2.11 -5.63 -25.69
CA LEU A 293 3.45 -6.22 -25.83
C LEU A 293 3.84 -6.47 -27.31
N ASP A 294 2.87 -6.75 -28.18
CA ASP A 294 3.14 -7.10 -29.58
C ASP A 294 3.51 -5.88 -30.44
N ASN A 295 2.96 -4.70 -30.13
CA ASN A 295 3.05 -3.51 -31.00
C ASN A 295 3.40 -2.21 -30.27
N GLU A 296 3.53 -2.25 -28.94
CA GLU A 296 3.79 -1.11 -28.04
C GLU A 296 2.81 0.07 -28.20
N ASN A 297 1.65 -0.17 -28.80
CA ASN A 297 0.64 0.85 -29.05
C ASN A 297 -0.34 0.94 -27.87
N PRO A 298 -0.37 2.06 -27.11
CA PRO A 298 -1.23 2.18 -25.94
C PRO A 298 -2.71 2.40 -26.28
N ALA A 299 -3.09 2.52 -27.55
CA ALA A 299 -4.46 2.86 -27.96
C ALA A 299 -5.50 1.88 -27.43
N GLU A 300 -5.20 0.57 -27.42
CA GLU A 300 -6.15 -0.41 -26.91
C GLU A 300 -6.33 -0.33 -25.40
N LEU A 301 -5.23 -0.18 -24.64
CA LEU A 301 -5.30 0.05 -23.20
C LEU A 301 -6.05 1.36 -22.89
N LYS A 302 -5.80 2.43 -23.64
CA LYS A 302 -6.52 3.72 -23.50
C LYS A 302 -8.02 3.57 -23.76
N ASN A 303 -8.42 2.82 -24.78
CA ASN A 303 -9.82 2.55 -25.07
C ASN A 303 -10.49 1.70 -23.97
N LEU A 304 -9.76 0.70 -23.45
CA LEU A 304 -10.26 -0.14 -22.36
C LEU A 304 -10.49 0.67 -21.08
N ILE A 305 -9.58 1.59 -20.74
CA ILE A 305 -9.70 2.43 -19.53
C ILE A 305 -11.04 3.18 -19.48
N SER A 306 -11.45 3.79 -20.59
CA SER A 306 -12.72 4.53 -20.63
C SER A 306 -13.91 3.60 -20.36
N GLN A 307 -13.95 2.42 -20.99
CA GLN A 307 -15.04 1.46 -20.80
C GLN A 307 -15.03 0.85 -19.39
N ALA A 308 -13.84 0.58 -18.87
CA ALA A 308 -13.65 -0.01 -17.55
C ALA A 308 -13.99 0.95 -16.43
N THR A 309 -13.73 2.25 -16.59
CA THR A 309 -14.11 3.27 -15.60
C THR A 309 -15.62 3.23 -15.35
N ASP A 310 -16.42 3.35 -16.41
CA ASP A 310 -17.89 3.33 -16.31
C ASP A 310 -18.39 1.99 -15.74
N HIS A 311 -17.79 0.88 -16.18
CA HIS A 311 -18.15 -0.45 -15.71
C HIS A 311 -17.93 -0.61 -14.20
N TRP A 312 -16.74 -0.29 -13.69
CA TRP A 312 -16.40 -0.49 -12.28
C TRP A 312 -17.15 0.49 -11.37
N VAL A 313 -17.37 1.73 -11.81
CA VAL A 313 -18.22 2.70 -11.09
C VAL A 313 -19.66 2.16 -10.98
N ASN A 314 -20.25 1.68 -12.07
CA ASN A 314 -21.59 1.09 -12.05
C ASN A 314 -21.67 -0.13 -11.11
N MET A 315 -20.62 -0.95 -11.08
CA MET A 315 -20.55 -2.08 -10.15
C MET A 315 -20.54 -1.60 -8.70
N ALA A 316 -19.70 -0.62 -8.37
CA ALA A 316 -19.63 -0.07 -7.02
C ALA A 316 -20.96 0.57 -6.59
N GLU A 317 -21.63 1.31 -7.46
CA GLU A 317 -22.96 1.90 -7.18
C GLU A 317 -24.01 0.82 -6.86
N LYS A 318 -24.05 -0.28 -7.61
CA LYS A 318 -24.95 -1.41 -7.32
C LYS A 318 -24.64 -2.10 -5.98
N MET A 319 -23.37 -2.18 -5.60
CA MET A 319 -23.00 -2.71 -4.27
C MET A 319 -23.57 -1.82 -3.16
N LEU A 320 -23.46 -0.49 -3.32
CA LEU A 320 -24.05 0.48 -2.40
C LEU A 320 -25.59 0.36 -2.33
N GLU A 321 -26.26 0.17 -3.48
CA GLU A 321 -27.71 -0.08 -3.52
C GLU A 321 -28.11 -1.34 -2.73
N PHE A 322 -27.32 -2.42 -2.81
CA PHE A 322 -27.57 -3.63 -2.02
C PHE A 322 -27.40 -3.38 -0.52
N HIS A 323 -26.36 -2.63 -0.13
CA HIS A 323 -26.14 -2.28 1.27
C HIS A 323 -27.28 -1.42 1.85
N GLN A 324 -27.79 -0.45 1.09
CA GLN A 324 -28.92 0.40 1.49
C GLN A 324 -30.24 -0.36 1.69
N GLN A 325 -30.39 -1.53 1.05
CA GLN A 325 -31.58 -2.37 1.25
C GLN A 325 -31.59 -3.06 2.63
N HIS A 326 -30.50 -2.96 3.40
CA HIS A 326 -30.34 -3.52 4.75
C HIS A 326 -30.75 -4.99 4.85
N ASP A 327 -30.46 -5.77 3.82
CA ASP A 327 -30.76 -7.19 3.82
C ASP A 327 -29.58 -8.04 4.31
N ASN A 328 -29.91 -9.18 4.93
CA ASN A 328 -28.94 -10.16 5.40
C ASN A 328 -28.23 -10.92 4.26
N LYS A 329 -28.44 -10.53 3.00
CA LYS A 329 -27.88 -11.18 1.79
C LYS A 329 -26.92 -10.29 1.02
N THR A 330 -26.57 -9.12 1.55
CA THR A 330 -25.69 -8.13 0.91
C THR A 330 -24.38 -8.78 0.40
N GLN A 331 -23.70 -9.59 1.22
CA GLN A 331 -22.47 -10.30 0.83
C GLN A 331 -22.69 -11.17 -0.43
N SER A 332 -23.69 -12.05 -0.40
CA SER A 332 -24.01 -12.95 -1.51
C SER A 332 -24.45 -12.19 -2.77
N LYS A 333 -25.16 -11.06 -2.63
CA LYS A 333 -25.53 -10.20 -3.74
C LYS A 333 -24.31 -9.56 -4.41
N ILE A 334 -23.37 -9.03 -3.62
CA ILE A 334 -22.11 -8.46 -4.12
C ILE A 334 -21.29 -9.53 -4.86
N GLU A 335 -21.12 -10.71 -4.27
CA GLU A 335 -20.38 -11.80 -4.90
C GLU A 335 -21.03 -12.25 -6.21
N THR A 336 -22.36 -12.40 -6.24
CA THR A 336 -23.10 -12.80 -7.44
C THR A 336 -22.99 -11.74 -8.54
N LEU A 337 -23.08 -10.46 -8.15
CA LEU A 337 -22.95 -9.33 -9.07
C LEU A 337 -21.60 -9.38 -9.77
N ILE A 338 -20.51 -9.45 -9.01
CA ILE A 338 -19.14 -9.40 -9.55
C ILE A 338 -18.85 -10.64 -10.38
N ASN A 339 -19.20 -11.84 -9.89
CA ASN A 339 -19.00 -13.10 -10.63
C ASN A 339 -19.72 -13.14 -11.99
N SER A 340 -20.79 -12.37 -12.16
CA SER A 340 -21.57 -12.33 -13.40
C SER A 340 -21.14 -11.22 -14.36
N HIS A 341 -20.20 -10.36 -13.95
CA HIS A 341 -19.84 -9.14 -14.68
C HIS A 341 -18.31 -8.93 -14.71
N TYR A 342 -17.53 -10.01 -14.88
CA TYR A 342 -16.11 -9.84 -15.18
C TYR A 342 -15.95 -9.05 -16.47
N LEU A 343 -14.93 -8.19 -16.49
CA LEU A 343 -14.58 -7.39 -17.66
C LEU A 343 -13.31 -7.94 -18.31
#